data_AF-A0AA90Q3L5-F1
#
_entry.id   AF-A0AA90Q3L5-F1
#
_cell.length_a   1.000
_cell.length_b   1.000
_cell.length_c   1.000
_cell.angle_alpha   90.00
_cell.angle_beta   90.00
_cell.angle_gamma   90.00
#
_symmetry.space_group_name_H-M   'P 1'
#
loop_
_entity.id
_entity.type
_entity.pdbx_description
1 polymer ?
#
loop_
_entity_poly.entity_id
_entity_poly.type
_entity_poly.pdbx_seq_one_letter_code
_entity_poly.pdbx_strand_id
1 'polypeptide(L)'
;MKILIKAGMLLACLWSGAGWSAPAVAEPDEKDAVALVEKGARFMKLRGKEEMIRLINTRDPEYNRGTLYVAMRDLTGITVAHPTTALIGKDLRDVPDADGKLFRHEMIAIANGPGRGWVDYKFKNPVNGKVEAKTTYVLRIGDVALEAGVYKH
;
A
#
# COMPACT_ATOMS: atom_id res chain seq x y z
N MET A 1 61.26 12.77 46.80
CA MET A 1 61.43 12.46 45.36
C MET A 1 60.25 13.07 44.63
N LYS A 2 60.51 13.85 43.57
CA LYS A 2 59.60 14.69 42.76
C LYS A 2 58.36 13.87 42.32
N ILE A 3 57.16 14.41 42.14
CA ILE A 3 56.76 15.39 41.10
C ILE A 3 55.40 16.05 41.48
N LEU A 4 55.36 17.37 41.32
CA LEU A 4 54.20 18.27 41.21
C LEU A 4 53.43 18.01 39.89
N ILE A 5 52.08 17.91 39.88
CA ILE A 5 51.24 18.40 38.76
C ILE A 5 49.91 18.99 39.27
N LYS A 6 49.90 20.34 39.30
CA LYS A 6 48.89 21.35 38.93
C LYS A 6 47.38 21.03 39.03
N ALA A 7 46.70 21.92 39.75
CA ALA A 7 45.28 22.24 39.62
C ALA A 7 44.93 22.76 38.21
N GLY A 8 43.77 22.35 37.70
CA GLY A 8 43.14 22.85 36.48
C GLY A 8 41.62 22.71 36.61
N MET A 9 40.94 23.85 36.54
CA MET A 9 39.51 24.07 36.73
C MET A 9 38.73 23.82 35.43
N LEU A 10 37.44 23.48 35.54
CA LEU A 10 36.37 23.50 34.51
C LEU A 10 36.49 22.55 33.30
N LEU A 11 35.50 21.67 33.11
CA LEU A 11 34.24 21.99 32.41
C LEU A 11 33.47 20.67 32.21
N ALA A 12 32.35 20.50 32.89
CA ALA A 12 31.44 19.39 32.62
C ALA A 12 30.70 19.67 31.31
N CYS A 13 31.20 19.15 30.19
CA CYS A 13 30.44 19.08 28.94
C CYS A 13 29.37 17.99 29.10
N LEU A 14 28.21 18.39 29.63
CA LEU A 14 26.94 17.72 29.39
C LEU A 14 26.69 17.73 27.88
N TRP A 15 27.02 16.63 27.21
CA TRP A 15 26.56 16.41 25.85
C TRP A 15 25.09 16.02 25.95
N SER A 16 24.22 17.03 25.97
CA SER A 16 22.80 16.88 25.72
C SER A 16 22.67 16.32 24.31
N GLY A 17 22.61 14.99 24.18
CA GLY A 17 22.18 14.33 22.97
C GLY A 17 20.73 14.75 22.71
N ALA A 18 20.55 15.83 21.97
CA ALA A 18 19.28 16.14 21.33
C ALA A 18 19.03 15.00 20.35
N GLY A 19 18.31 13.97 20.82
CA GLY A 19 17.85 12.88 19.98
C GLY A 19 17.00 13.48 18.88
N TRP A 20 17.57 13.55 17.68
CA TRP A 20 16.81 13.83 16.48
C TRP A 20 15.86 12.65 16.28
N SER A 21 14.69 12.75 16.90
CA SER A 21 13.59 11.83 16.62
C SER A 21 13.17 12.14 15.20
N ALA A 22 13.56 11.27 14.26
CA ALA A 22 13.03 11.33 12.91
C ALA A 22 11.49 11.33 13.03
N PRO A 23 10.78 12.21 12.32
CA PRO A 23 9.33 12.17 12.32
C PRO A 23 8.90 10.76 11.92
N ALA A 24 8.03 10.14 12.72
CA ALA A 24 7.42 8.88 12.36
C ALA A 24 6.79 9.08 10.97
N VAL A 25 7.18 8.25 10.00
CA VAL A 25 6.53 8.24 8.70
C VAL A 25 5.06 7.92 8.95
N ALA A 26 4.19 8.88 8.67
CA ALA A 26 2.76 8.68 8.86
C ALA A 26 2.31 7.49 8.00
N GLU A 27 1.52 6.59 8.59
CA GLU A 27 0.91 5.49 7.84
C GLU A 27 0.01 6.06 6.74
N PRO A 28 -0.04 5.43 5.55
CA PRO A 28 -0.87 5.92 4.45
C PRO A 28 -2.36 5.94 4.81
N ASP A 29 -3.08 6.93 4.28
CA ASP A 29 -4.51 7.09 4.52
C ASP A 29 -5.37 6.85 3.25
N GLU A 30 -6.69 7.03 3.38
CA GLU A 30 -7.62 6.87 2.26
C GLU A 30 -7.33 7.83 1.08
N LYS A 31 -6.82 9.03 1.36
CA LYS A 31 -6.46 9.99 0.30
C LYS A 31 -5.24 9.50 -0.47
N ASP A 32 -4.28 8.87 0.21
CA ASP A 32 -3.14 8.25 -0.45
C ASP A 32 -3.54 7.10 -1.38
N ALA A 33 -4.53 6.29 -0.97
CA ALA A 33 -5.06 5.21 -1.81
C ALA A 33 -5.75 5.75 -3.07
N VAL A 34 -6.61 6.76 -2.93
CA VAL A 34 -7.26 7.42 -4.07
C VAL A 34 -6.20 8.02 -5.00
N ALA A 35 -5.24 8.78 -4.46
CA ALA A 35 -4.20 9.43 -5.24
C ALA A 35 -3.36 8.41 -6.02
N LEU A 36 -3.04 7.26 -5.43
CA LEU A 36 -2.27 6.21 -6.08
C LEU A 36 -3.03 5.53 -7.21
N VAL A 37 -4.31 5.23 -7.01
CA VAL A 37 -5.19 4.66 -8.05
C VAL A 37 -5.38 5.64 -9.20
N GLU A 38 -5.62 6.92 -8.92
CA GLU A 38 -5.74 7.94 -9.96
C GLU A 38 -4.43 8.18 -10.71
N LYS A 39 -3.28 8.08 -10.03
CA LYS A 39 -1.96 8.10 -10.66
C LYS A 39 -1.84 6.94 -11.66
N GLY A 40 -2.21 5.72 -11.25
CA GLY A 40 -2.23 4.55 -12.13
C GLY A 40 -3.19 4.72 -13.32
N ALA A 41 -4.37 5.28 -13.11
CA ALA A 41 -5.33 5.54 -14.19
C ALA A 41 -4.80 6.58 -15.20
N ARG A 42 -4.16 7.66 -14.73
CA ARG A 42 -3.47 8.63 -15.60
C ARG A 42 -2.33 7.97 -16.37
N PHE A 43 -1.53 7.13 -15.71
CA PHE A 43 -0.44 6.39 -16.34
C PHE A 43 -0.97 5.49 -17.46
N MET A 44 -2.02 4.70 -17.20
CA MET A 44 -2.63 3.83 -18.21
C MET A 44 -3.13 4.60 -19.44
N LYS A 45 -3.72 5.79 -19.25
CA LYS A 45 -4.14 6.65 -20.36
C LYS A 45 -2.98 7.12 -21.24
N LEU A 46 -1.80 7.34 -20.65
CA LEU A 46 -0.63 7.87 -21.35
C LEU A 46 0.29 6.78 -21.92
N ARG A 47 0.37 5.63 -21.25
CA ARG A 47 1.41 4.60 -21.48
C ARG A 47 0.85 3.21 -21.76
N GLY A 48 -0.46 3.01 -21.64
CA GLY A 48 -1.13 1.74 -21.89
C GLY A 48 -1.25 0.83 -20.66
N LYS A 49 -2.08 -0.20 -20.80
CA LYS A 49 -2.40 -1.17 -19.74
C LYS A 49 -1.24 -2.11 -19.47
N GLU A 50 -0.56 -2.56 -20.51
CA GLU A 50 0.50 -3.56 -20.48
C GLU A 50 1.69 -3.08 -19.65
N GLU A 51 2.07 -1.80 -19.80
CA GLU A 51 3.15 -1.22 -19.00
C GLU A 51 2.73 -1.06 -17.53
N MET A 52 1.47 -0.71 -17.25
CA MET A 52 0.95 -0.66 -15.87
C MET A 52 0.99 -2.05 -15.22
N ILE A 53 0.60 -3.11 -15.96
CA ILE A 53 0.69 -4.50 -15.50
C ILE A 53 2.14 -4.83 -15.13
N ARG A 54 3.11 -4.46 -15.98
CA ARG A 54 4.54 -4.68 -15.71
C ARG A 54 4.95 -4.02 -14.40
N LEU A 55 4.66 -2.73 -14.23
CA LEU A 55 5.03 -1.95 -13.04
C LEU A 55 4.43 -2.51 -11.75
N ILE A 56 3.16 -2.92 -11.78
CA ILE A 56 2.49 -3.56 -10.64
C ILE A 56 3.20 -4.88 -10.29
N ASN A 57 3.42 -5.73 -11.28
CA ASN A 57 3.97 -7.07 -11.07
C ASN A 57 5.44 -7.05 -10.63
N THR A 58 6.21 -6.04 -11.06
CA THR A 58 7.60 -5.84 -10.62
C THR A 58 7.74 -5.02 -9.34
N ARG A 59 6.62 -4.68 -8.67
CA ARG A 59 6.58 -3.89 -7.43
C ARG A 59 7.32 -2.55 -7.58
N ASP A 60 7.08 -1.86 -8.69
CA ASP A 60 7.70 -0.56 -8.92
C ASP A 60 7.42 0.39 -7.73
N PRO A 61 8.45 1.05 -7.17
CA PRO A 61 8.32 1.86 -5.96
C PRO A 61 7.37 3.06 -6.14
N GLU A 62 7.08 3.47 -7.38
CA GLU A 62 6.08 4.50 -7.65
C GLU A 62 4.63 4.05 -7.39
N TYR A 63 4.38 2.74 -7.39
CA TYR A 63 3.06 2.11 -7.26
C TYR A 63 2.99 1.07 -6.13
N ASN A 64 4.09 0.88 -5.42
CA ASN A 64 4.19 -0.01 -4.26
C ASN A 64 5.05 0.64 -3.16
N ARG A 65 4.39 1.05 -2.08
CA ARG A 65 4.98 1.67 -0.89
C ARG A 65 4.75 0.81 0.36
N GLY A 66 4.92 -0.51 0.23
CA GLY A 66 4.73 -1.45 1.34
C GLY A 66 3.26 -1.82 1.56
N THR A 67 2.60 -1.20 2.54
CA THR A 67 1.19 -1.45 2.86
C THR A 67 0.24 -0.88 1.82
N LEU A 68 0.64 0.22 1.16
CA LEU A 68 -0.10 0.87 0.09
C LEU A 68 0.49 0.52 -1.28
N TYR A 69 -0.32 -0.13 -2.12
CA TYR A 69 0.09 -0.57 -3.46
C TYR A 69 -1.11 -0.66 -4.40
N VAL A 70 -0.85 -0.63 -5.71
CA VAL A 70 -1.86 -0.87 -6.74
C VAL A 70 -1.97 -2.35 -7.09
N ALA A 71 -3.19 -2.83 -7.28
CA ALA A 71 -3.53 -4.07 -7.95
C ALA A 71 -4.50 -3.81 -9.12
N MET A 72 -4.64 -4.80 -10.00
CA MET A 72 -5.53 -4.71 -11.16
C MET A 72 -6.35 -5.99 -11.30
N ARG A 73 -7.64 -5.82 -11.57
CA ARG A 73 -8.59 -6.90 -11.83
C ARG A 73 -9.38 -6.60 -13.10
N ASP A 74 -9.72 -7.63 -13.87
CA ASP A 74 -10.66 -7.45 -14.97
C ASP A 74 -12.11 -7.34 -14.44
N LEU A 75 -13.04 -7.00 -15.32
CA LEU A 75 -14.45 -6.83 -14.93
C LEU A 75 -15.18 -8.16 -14.65
N THR A 76 -14.53 -9.30 -14.88
CA THR A 76 -15.09 -10.64 -14.61
C THR A 76 -14.64 -11.17 -13.25
N GLY A 77 -13.57 -10.65 -12.66
CA GLY A 77 -13.05 -11.10 -11.36
C GLY A 77 -11.59 -11.56 -11.38
N ILE A 78 -10.99 -11.77 -12.55
CA ILE A 78 -9.65 -12.31 -12.67
C ILE A 78 -8.63 -11.26 -12.26
N THR A 79 -7.69 -11.64 -11.39
CA THR A 79 -6.55 -10.79 -11.07
C THR A 79 -5.61 -10.69 -12.26
N VAL A 80 -5.51 -9.48 -12.84
CA VAL A 80 -4.69 -9.19 -14.02
C VAL A 80 -3.26 -8.79 -13.63
N ALA A 81 -3.11 -8.03 -12.54
CA ALA A 81 -1.81 -7.65 -12.00
C ALA A 81 -1.86 -7.53 -10.48
N HIS A 82 -0.81 -7.98 -9.80
CA HIS A 82 -0.73 -7.89 -8.34
C HIS A 82 0.73 -8.02 -7.86
N PRO A 83 1.17 -7.28 -6.82
CA PRO A 83 2.52 -7.42 -6.25
C PRO A 83 2.84 -8.83 -5.73
N THR A 84 1.83 -9.55 -5.25
CA THR A 84 1.87 -11.01 -5.01
C THR A 84 1.51 -11.74 -6.30
N THR A 85 2.52 -12.07 -7.10
CA THR A 85 2.35 -12.66 -8.44
C THR A 85 1.63 -14.01 -8.44
N ALA A 86 1.67 -14.76 -7.34
CA ALA A 86 0.92 -16.01 -7.15
C ALA A 86 -0.62 -15.84 -7.22
N LEU A 87 -1.14 -14.61 -7.21
CA LEU A 87 -2.57 -14.33 -7.37
C LEU A 87 -2.97 -14.07 -8.84
N ILE A 88 -2.02 -13.79 -9.73
CA ILE A 88 -2.29 -13.43 -11.13
C ILE A 88 -2.94 -14.60 -11.87
N GLY A 89 -3.95 -14.31 -12.69
CA GLY A 89 -4.69 -15.28 -13.49
C GLY A 89 -5.76 -16.07 -12.72
N LYS A 90 -5.94 -15.81 -11.42
CA LYS A 90 -6.93 -16.51 -10.59
C LYS A 90 -8.24 -15.75 -10.51
N ASP A 91 -9.35 -16.48 -10.61
CA ASP A 91 -10.63 -16.04 -10.06
C ASP A 91 -10.63 -16.35 -8.55
N LEU A 92 -10.79 -15.32 -7.73
CA LEU A 92 -10.82 -15.43 -6.27
C LEU A 92 -12.11 -14.84 -5.69
N ARG A 93 -13.14 -14.63 -6.52
CA ARG A 93 -14.39 -14.00 -6.07
C ARG A 93 -15.07 -14.78 -4.96
N ASP A 94 -14.98 -16.11 -5.02
CA ASP A 94 -15.59 -17.02 -4.04
C ASP A 94 -14.67 -17.36 -2.85
N VAL A 95 -13.50 -16.71 -2.75
CA VAL A 95 -12.60 -16.87 -1.61
C VAL A 95 -12.91 -15.75 -0.60
N PRO A 96 -13.50 -16.07 0.57
CA PRO A 96 -13.84 -15.07 1.57
C PRO A 96 -12.60 -14.51 2.27
N ASP A 97 -12.78 -13.37 2.93
CA ASP A 97 -11.84 -12.95 3.97
C ASP A 97 -11.99 -13.77 5.27
N ALA A 98 -11.23 -13.40 6.30
CA ALA A 98 -11.23 -14.10 7.59
C ALA A 98 -12.57 -14.05 8.35
N ASP A 99 -13.49 -13.16 7.98
CA ASP A 99 -14.82 -13.05 8.59
C ASP A 99 -15.92 -13.66 7.70
N GLY A 100 -15.54 -14.32 6.59
CA GLY A 100 -16.49 -14.93 5.66
C GLY A 100 -17.00 -13.99 4.57
N LYS A 101 -16.49 -12.76 4.47
CA LYS A 101 -16.96 -11.77 3.49
C LYS A 101 -16.41 -12.05 2.10
N LEU A 102 -17.29 -12.15 1.11
CA LEU A 102 -16.95 -12.28 -0.32
C LEU A 102 -16.65 -10.92 -0.97
N PHE A 103 -15.67 -10.19 -0.44
CA PHE A 103 -15.41 -8.78 -0.76
C PHE A 103 -15.08 -8.50 -2.24
N ARG A 104 -14.56 -9.48 -2.98
CA ARG A 104 -14.26 -9.31 -4.41
C ARG A 104 -15.51 -9.26 -5.27
N HIS A 105 -16.62 -9.86 -4.84
CA HIS A 105 -17.92 -9.66 -5.52
C HIS A 105 -18.36 -8.19 -5.41
N GLU A 106 -18.18 -7.55 -4.25
CA GLU A 106 -18.46 -6.12 -4.08
C GLU A 106 -17.55 -5.23 -4.93
N MET A 107 -16.24 -5.53 -4.99
CA MET A 107 -15.31 -4.79 -5.86
C MET A 107 -15.73 -4.85 -7.33
N ILE A 108 -16.14 -6.03 -7.81
CA ILE A 108 -16.62 -6.22 -9.19
C ILE A 108 -17.97 -5.54 -9.42
N ALA A 109 -18.88 -5.57 -8.44
CA ALA A 109 -20.14 -4.83 -8.52
C ALA A 109 -19.91 -3.32 -8.63
N ILE A 110 -18.97 -2.78 -7.86
CA ILE A 110 -18.56 -1.37 -7.95
C ILE A 110 -17.97 -1.05 -9.33
N ALA A 111 -17.05 -1.88 -9.82
CA ALA A 111 -16.43 -1.67 -11.12
C ALA A 111 -17.46 -1.70 -12.27
N ASN A 112 -18.42 -2.61 -12.22
CA ASN A 112 -19.45 -2.75 -13.26
C ASN A 112 -20.63 -1.77 -13.12
N GLY A 113 -20.87 -1.22 -11.92
CA GLY A 113 -21.93 -0.24 -11.66
C GLY A 113 -21.39 1.21 -11.65
N PRO A 114 -21.23 1.84 -10.48
CA PRO A 114 -20.81 3.25 -10.36
C PRO A 114 -19.41 3.53 -10.92
N GLY A 115 -18.59 2.50 -11.13
CA GLY A 115 -17.24 2.58 -11.69
C GLY A 115 -16.18 3.05 -10.69
N ARG A 116 -16.58 3.46 -9.47
CA ARG A 116 -15.66 3.75 -8.37
C ARG A 116 -16.35 3.57 -7.01
N GLY A 117 -15.57 3.29 -5.97
CA GLY A 117 -16.11 3.14 -4.62
C GLY A 117 -15.15 2.46 -3.66
N TRP A 118 -15.57 2.33 -2.42
CA TRP A 118 -14.79 1.72 -1.34
C TRP A 118 -15.35 0.34 -0.96
N VAL A 119 -14.45 -0.57 -0.60
CA VAL A 119 -14.79 -1.89 -0.05
C VAL A 119 -13.95 -2.15 1.20
N ASP A 120 -14.64 -2.45 2.29
CA ASP A 120 -14.04 -2.87 3.57
C ASP A 120 -13.98 -4.39 3.68
N TYR A 121 -12.85 -4.94 4.14
CA TYR A 121 -12.61 -6.38 4.29
C TYR A 121 -11.39 -6.63 5.18
N LYS A 122 -11.12 -7.89 5.52
CA LYS A 122 -9.86 -8.29 6.16
C LYS A 122 -8.87 -8.86 5.15
N PHE A 123 -7.60 -8.49 5.29
CA PHE A 123 -6.54 -9.02 4.43
C PHE A 123 -5.22 -9.16 5.15
N LYS A 124 -4.33 -10.02 4.63
CA LYS A 124 -2.99 -10.18 5.15
C LYS A 124 -2.15 -8.95 4.83
N ASN A 125 -1.68 -8.25 5.86
CA ASN A 125 -0.75 -7.15 5.72
C ASN A 125 0.62 -7.69 5.22
N PRO A 126 1.13 -7.19 4.08
CA PRO A 126 2.36 -7.70 3.49
C PRO A 126 3.62 -7.38 4.31
N VAL A 127 3.55 -6.42 5.23
CA VAL A 127 4.69 -5.98 6.06
C VAL A 127 4.82 -6.83 7.33
N ASN A 128 3.72 -7.03 8.07
CA ASN A 128 3.75 -7.72 9.36
C ASN A 128 3.17 -9.16 9.31
N GLY A 129 2.52 -9.55 8.20
CA GLY A 129 1.95 -10.87 7.99
C GLY A 129 0.63 -11.16 8.74
N LYS A 130 0.10 -10.22 9.52
CA LYS A 130 -1.16 -10.35 10.26
C LYS A 130 -2.36 -10.13 9.33
N VAL A 131 -3.49 -10.72 9.68
CA VAL A 131 -4.77 -10.42 9.04
C VAL A 131 -5.41 -9.24 9.75
N GLU A 132 -5.63 -8.15 9.02
CA GLU A 132 -6.05 -6.87 9.56
C GLU A 132 -7.20 -6.29 8.72
N ALA A 133 -7.99 -5.39 9.32
CA ALA A 133 -9.02 -4.65 8.59
C ALA A 133 -8.36 -3.74 7.55
N LYS A 134 -8.95 -3.70 6.36
CA LYS A 134 -8.48 -2.92 5.21
C LYS A 134 -9.66 -2.29 4.51
N THR A 135 -9.47 -1.08 4.00
CA THR A 135 -10.38 -0.47 3.03
C THR A 135 -9.66 -0.30 1.70
N THR A 136 -10.32 -0.61 0.59
CA THR A 136 -9.74 -0.49 -0.76
C THR A 136 -10.65 0.32 -1.65
N TYR A 137 -10.05 1.33 -2.28
CA TYR A 137 -10.67 2.11 -3.32
C TYR A 137 -10.54 1.37 -4.66
N VAL A 138 -11.67 1.24 -5.34
CA VAL A 138 -11.80 0.66 -6.67
C VAL A 138 -12.04 1.81 -7.65
N LEU A 139 -11.32 1.79 -8.78
CA LEU A 139 -11.57 2.70 -9.90
C LEU A 139 -11.51 1.91 -11.22
N ARG A 140 -12.63 1.87 -11.94
CA ARG A 140 -12.68 1.32 -13.29
C ARG A 140 -11.98 2.24 -14.29
N ILE A 141 -11.19 1.63 -15.17
CA ILE A 141 -10.57 2.27 -16.32
C ILE A 141 -10.66 1.30 -17.52
N GLY A 142 -11.58 1.59 -18.45
CA GLY A 142 -11.85 0.70 -19.59
C GLY A 142 -12.40 -0.66 -19.16
N ASP A 143 -11.64 -1.71 -19.45
CA ASP A 143 -11.97 -3.13 -19.23
C ASP A 143 -11.36 -3.72 -17.94
N VAL A 144 -10.77 -2.89 -17.09
CA VAL A 144 -10.20 -3.30 -15.81
C VAL A 144 -10.57 -2.32 -14.69
N ALA A 145 -10.37 -2.77 -13.45
CA ALA A 145 -10.39 -1.96 -12.25
C ALA A 145 -9.00 -1.90 -11.62
N LEU A 146 -8.57 -0.69 -11.27
CA LEU A 146 -7.42 -0.47 -10.39
C LEU A 146 -7.90 -0.42 -8.94
N GLU A 147 -7.12 -1.05 -8.06
CA GLU A 147 -7.43 -1.24 -6.65
C GLU A 147 -6.23 -0.75 -5.81
N ALA A 148 -6.44 0.14 -4.84
CA ALA A 148 -5.46 0.40 -3.79
C ALA A 148 -6.15 0.69 -2.47
N GLY A 149 -5.50 0.35 -1.36
CA GLY A 149 -6.14 0.45 -0.06
C GLY A 149 -5.16 0.57 1.08
N VAL A 150 -5.71 0.89 2.25
CA VAL A 150 -4.99 1.11 3.50
C VAL A 150 -5.53 0.21 4.59
N TYR A 151 -4.63 -0.24 5.47
CA TYR A 151 -5.00 -1.00 6.65
C TYR A 151 -5.51 -0.04 7.72
N LYS A 152 -6.58 -0.43 8.42
CA LYS A 152 -7.18 0.35 9.50
C LYS A 152 -6.44 -0.01 10.78
N HIS A 153 -5.72 0.95 11.35
CA HIS A 153 -5.00 0.85 12.62
C HIS A 153 -5.60 1.78 13.67
#